data_AF-A0A9R0V5Y5-F1
#
_entry.id   AF-A0A9R0V5Y5-F1
#
_cell.length_a   1.000
_cell.length_b   1.000
_cell.length_c   1.000
_cell.angle_alpha   90.00
_cell.angle_beta   90.00
_cell.angle_gamma   90.00
#
_symmetry.space_group_name_H-M   'P 1'
#
loop_
_entity.id
_entity.type
_entity.pdbx_description
1 polymer ?
#
loop_
_entity_poly.entity_id
_entity_poly.type
_entity_poly.pdbx_seq_one_letter_code
_entity_poly.pdbx_strand_id
1 'polypeptide(L)'
;MDRKVGVVLVCLLFLLIGEVSAVAQTEVGHVRVTQEAPDLKLEDAGRHDVSQSGRVSVYVVAWSTLAMAAATGLGALPFFFLELEAQWAGLCNGLAAGVMLAASFDLVQEGQMYGSGSWVVLGILSGGIFIWLCKKILEQHGEVSMLDIKGADASKVILVVGIMTLHSFGEGSGVGVSFVGSKGLSQGLLVTVAIAVHNIPEGLAVSMVLSSRGVSPQKAMLWSIITSLPQPIVAVPAFLCADAFQKVLPFCTGFAAGCMIWIVIAEVLPDAFKEATPSQVASAGTLAVAFMETLSTVLQGFTDGHGLEDTSGFLVSLVFGLGPLFGGIILVAFSLAFNMPHPLLTGVASGIAFRLASWRPLQLVMSLKMGLFTTLFLLLGGSVFYHLVEASILMVAKHNKSSVNVITSSSRLSLSVLTQQSLLACGCVFLHAYAEGLALGVAARKASGLGRYMVLPVSLHGLPRGAAVASCVYGATDSWRGALAAAALTGFAGPSAAIGAILAKIGYDGLDYWMVIACGALIPSFGRVFRRSLRLDARKSVCGILIGFGFAWVCLMSTRFICLHTPYCNSAPEAVT
;
A
#
# COMPACT_ATOMS: atom_id res chain seq x y z
N MET A 1 22.52 -22.23 -6.47
CA MET A 1 21.56 -22.62 -5.42
C MET A 1 22.07 -23.92 -4.84
N ASP A 2 22.66 -23.90 -3.66
CA ASP A 2 23.29 -25.09 -3.09
C ASP A 2 22.24 -26.15 -2.75
N ARG A 3 22.49 -27.40 -3.17
CA ARG A 3 21.60 -28.57 -3.00
C ARG A 3 21.16 -28.80 -1.54
N LYS A 4 21.89 -28.21 -0.59
CA LYS A 4 21.72 -28.31 0.87
C LYS A 4 20.72 -27.29 1.45
N VAL A 5 20.63 -26.09 0.89
CA VAL A 5 19.60 -25.09 1.27
C VAL A 5 18.22 -25.59 0.84
N GLY A 6 18.15 -26.27 -0.30
CA GLY A 6 16.96 -26.98 -0.74
C GLY A 6 16.52 -28.07 0.25
N VAL A 7 17.45 -28.81 0.87
CA VAL A 7 17.11 -29.84 1.87
C VAL A 7 16.57 -29.23 3.15
N VAL A 8 17.10 -28.11 3.64
CA VAL A 8 16.58 -27.44 4.85
C VAL A 8 15.18 -26.87 4.59
N LEU A 9 14.97 -26.21 3.44
CA LEU A 9 13.66 -25.67 3.04
C LEU A 9 12.63 -26.78 2.77
N VAL A 10 13.06 -27.91 2.20
CA VAL A 10 12.25 -29.11 2.01
C VAL A 10 11.95 -29.78 3.35
N CYS A 11 12.89 -29.91 4.28
CA CYS A 11 12.64 -30.42 5.62
C CYS A 11 11.68 -29.52 6.42
N LEU A 12 11.79 -28.20 6.28
CA LEU A 12 10.86 -27.19 6.80
C LEU A 12 9.43 -27.42 6.27
N LEU A 13 9.28 -27.61 4.96
CA LEU A 13 7.99 -27.95 4.34
C LEU A 13 7.47 -29.34 4.76
N PHE A 14 8.34 -30.34 4.83
CA PHE A 14 7.97 -31.73 5.15
C PHE A 14 7.61 -31.94 6.62
N LEU A 15 8.19 -31.18 7.55
CA LEU A 15 7.79 -31.20 8.97
C LEU A 15 6.38 -30.65 9.15
N LEU A 16 6.05 -29.55 8.46
CA LEU A 16 4.70 -28.96 8.44
C LEU A 16 3.67 -29.88 7.76
N ILE A 17 4.00 -30.45 6.61
CA ILE A 17 3.12 -31.40 5.91
C ILE A 17 2.98 -32.72 6.70
N GLY A 18 4.04 -33.12 7.41
CA GLY A 18 4.10 -34.34 8.22
C GLY A 18 3.18 -34.28 9.43
N GLU A 19 3.14 -33.17 10.17
CA GLU A 19 2.19 -32.98 11.28
C GLU A 19 0.73 -32.88 10.79
N VAL A 20 0.49 -32.17 9.67
CA VAL A 20 -0.85 -32.09 9.05
C VAL A 20 -1.35 -33.46 8.58
N SER A 21 -0.48 -34.28 7.98
CA SER A 21 -0.83 -35.64 7.55
C SER A 21 -0.98 -36.62 8.71
N ALA A 22 -0.16 -36.50 9.76
CA ALA A 22 -0.23 -37.36 10.94
C ALA A 22 -1.55 -37.14 11.70
N VAL A 23 -1.99 -35.89 11.86
CA VAL A 23 -3.29 -35.54 12.48
C VAL A 23 -4.47 -35.95 11.59
N ALA A 24 -4.34 -35.82 10.25
CA ALA A 24 -5.37 -36.29 9.33
C ALA A 24 -5.53 -37.82 9.34
N GLN A 25 -4.43 -38.57 9.51
CA GLN A 25 -4.46 -40.04 9.53
C GLN A 25 -5.01 -40.62 10.84
N THR A 26 -4.81 -39.96 11.99
CA THR A 26 -5.37 -40.42 13.28
C THR A 26 -6.91 -40.30 13.33
N GLU A 27 -7.53 -39.34 12.62
CA GLU A 27 -8.99 -39.19 12.62
C GLU A 27 -9.72 -39.91 11.48
N VAL A 28 -9.09 -40.17 10.33
CA VAL A 28 -9.70 -41.05 9.30
C VAL A 28 -9.92 -42.47 9.85
N GLY A 29 -9.11 -42.90 10.83
CA GLY A 29 -9.33 -44.14 11.57
C GLY A 29 -10.51 -44.11 12.56
N HIS A 30 -10.94 -42.92 13.01
CA HIS A 30 -11.99 -42.76 14.02
C HIS A 30 -13.37 -42.39 13.47
N VAL A 31 -13.49 -42.00 12.19
CA VAL A 31 -14.76 -41.61 11.54
C VAL A 31 -15.35 -42.78 10.72
N ARG A 32 -15.49 -43.96 11.33
CA ARG A 32 -16.51 -44.93 10.92
C ARG A 32 -17.40 -45.23 12.12
N VAL A 33 -18.71 -45.08 11.91
CA VAL A 33 -19.82 -45.36 12.83
C VAL A 33 -20.20 -44.15 13.71
N THR A 34 -21.13 -43.34 13.22
CA THR A 34 -22.45 -43.08 13.85
C THR A 34 -23.29 -42.21 12.91
N GLN A 35 -24.13 -42.85 12.10
CA GLN A 35 -25.25 -42.18 11.44
C GLN A 35 -26.46 -43.12 11.41
N GLU A 36 -27.24 -43.08 12.49
CA GLU A 36 -28.66 -43.42 12.61
C GLU A 36 -29.28 -42.20 13.33
N ALA A 37 -30.49 -41.68 13.14
CA ALA A 37 -31.70 -41.84 12.31
C ALA A 37 -32.65 -40.66 12.77
N PRO A 38 -33.94 -40.50 12.40
CA PRO A 38 -34.80 -41.24 11.47
C PRO A 38 -35.55 -40.37 10.44
N ASP A 39 -36.26 -41.09 9.58
CA ASP A 39 -37.14 -40.69 8.47
C ASP A 39 -38.16 -39.56 8.75
N LEU A 40 -38.31 -38.66 7.77
CA LEU A 40 -39.62 -38.10 7.39
C LEU A 40 -39.68 -37.85 5.87
N LYS A 41 -40.42 -38.70 5.15
CA LYS A 41 -41.01 -38.49 3.81
C LYS A 41 -42.27 -37.63 3.99
N LEU A 42 -42.78 -36.76 3.12
CA LEU A 42 -42.76 -36.47 1.68
C LEU A 42 -43.19 -34.97 1.60
N GLU A 43 -42.77 -34.14 0.65
CA GLU A 43 -43.54 -33.86 -0.56
C GLU A 43 -42.64 -33.24 -1.64
N ASP A 44 -42.73 -33.82 -2.83
CA ASP A 44 -42.04 -33.45 -4.05
C ASP A 44 -42.87 -32.40 -4.80
N ALA A 45 -42.42 -31.15 -4.81
CA ALA A 45 -42.90 -30.12 -5.73
C ALA A 45 -41.83 -29.03 -5.90
N GLY A 46 -41.25 -28.94 -7.10
CA GLY A 46 -40.45 -27.78 -7.52
C GLY A 46 -38.98 -28.06 -7.85
N ARG A 47 -38.69 -29.16 -8.56
CA ARG A 47 -37.39 -29.35 -9.23
C ARG A 47 -37.33 -28.48 -10.50
N HIS A 48 -37.04 -27.19 -10.36
CA HIS A 48 -36.41 -26.35 -11.40
C HIS A 48 -35.74 -25.12 -10.75
N ASP A 49 -34.43 -25.00 -10.98
CA ASP A 49 -33.56 -23.84 -10.76
C ASP A 49 -33.24 -23.33 -9.33
N VAL A 50 -32.47 -24.12 -8.58
CA VAL A 50 -31.51 -23.61 -7.56
C VAL A 50 -30.09 -24.02 -7.95
N SER A 51 -29.71 -23.72 -9.19
CA SER A 51 -28.36 -23.96 -9.72
C SER A 51 -27.61 -22.63 -9.86
N GLN A 52 -26.44 -22.54 -9.23
CA GLN A 52 -25.27 -21.70 -9.59
C GLN A 52 -25.05 -20.26 -9.08
N SER A 53 -25.90 -19.64 -8.26
CA SER A 53 -25.70 -18.19 -7.95
C SER A 53 -24.76 -17.82 -6.76
N GLY A 54 -23.76 -18.63 -6.38
CA GLY A 54 -22.94 -18.25 -5.21
C GLY A 54 -21.64 -18.99 -4.89
N ARG A 55 -21.12 -19.85 -5.78
CA ARG A 55 -19.85 -20.55 -5.51
C ARG A 55 -18.67 -19.73 -6.04
N VAL A 56 -17.80 -19.29 -5.13
CA VAL A 56 -16.51 -18.68 -5.49
C VAL A 56 -15.71 -19.68 -6.33
N SER A 57 -15.23 -19.22 -7.48
CA SER A 57 -14.40 -20.05 -8.36
C SER A 57 -12.98 -20.16 -7.79
N VAL A 58 -12.39 -21.35 -7.85
CA VAL A 58 -10.99 -21.58 -7.44
C VAL A 58 -10.01 -20.66 -8.18
N TYR A 59 -10.32 -20.35 -9.45
CA TYR A 59 -9.53 -19.42 -10.25
C TYR A 59 -9.50 -18.01 -9.66
N VAL A 60 -10.60 -17.56 -9.04
CA VAL A 60 -10.67 -16.25 -8.39
C VAL A 60 -9.73 -16.23 -7.19
N VAL A 61 -9.80 -17.26 -6.33
CA VAL A 61 -8.92 -17.39 -5.16
C VAL A 61 -7.46 -17.43 -5.58
N ALA A 62 -7.12 -18.22 -6.60
CA ALA A 62 -5.74 -18.35 -7.09
C ALA A 62 -5.18 -17.04 -7.66
N TRP A 63 -5.94 -16.33 -8.51
CA TRP A 63 -5.46 -15.07 -9.09
C TRP A 63 -5.43 -13.93 -8.08
N SER A 64 -6.39 -13.86 -7.16
CA SER A 64 -6.42 -12.82 -6.13
C SER A 64 -5.26 -12.98 -5.15
N THR A 65 -4.97 -14.21 -4.72
CA THR A 65 -3.84 -14.51 -3.81
C THR A 65 -2.48 -14.41 -4.50
N LEU A 66 -2.41 -14.65 -5.81
CA LEU A 66 -1.19 -14.38 -6.58
C LEU A 66 -0.91 -12.88 -6.68
N ALA A 67 -1.95 -12.06 -6.92
CA ALA A 67 -1.81 -10.60 -6.91
C ALA A 67 -1.43 -10.07 -5.52
N MET A 68 -1.98 -10.66 -4.46
CA MET A 68 -1.61 -10.39 -3.08
C MET A 68 -0.12 -10.69 -2.80
N ALA A 69 0.38 -11.85 -3.22
CA ALA A 69 1.81 -12.19 -3.09
C ALA A 69 2.72 -11.26 -3.92
N ALA A 70 2.26 -10.83 -5.10
CA ALA A 70 2.99 -9.86 -5.91
C ALA A 70 3.10 -8.47 -5.24
N ALA A 71 2.11 -8.09 -4.42
CA ALA A 71 2.12 -6.82 -3.69
C ALA A 71 3.31 -6.72 -2.71
N THR A 72 3.80 -7.85 -2.18
CA THR A 72 5.01 -7.90 -1.33
C THR A 72 6.24 -7.35 -2.06
N GLY A 73 6.35 -7.56 -3.37
CA GLY A 73 7.43 -6.98 -4.18
C GLY A 73 7.43 -5.44 -4.19
N LEU A 74 6.26 -4.79 -4.01
CA LEU A 74 6.17 -3.34 -3.99
C LEU A 74 6.93 -2.72 -2.81
N GLY A 75 7.10 -3.47 -1.72
CA GLY A 75 7.91 -3.04 -0.59
C GLY A 75 9.38 -2.80 -0.92
N ALA A 76 9.90 -3.41 -2.00
CA ALA A 76 11.27 -3.21 -2.45
C ALA A 76 11.50 -1.90 -3.23
N LEU A 77 10.41 -1.24 -3.68
CA LEU A 77 10.48 -0.08 -4.55
C LEU A 77 11.39 1.05 -4.03
N PRO A 78 11.37 1.42 -2.73
CA PRO A 78 12.23 2.48 -2.22
C PRO A 78 13.73 2.24 -2.48
N PHE A 79 14.19 0.98 -2.48
CA PHE A 79 15.61 0.65 -2.66
C PHE A 79 16.10 0.78 -4.09
N PHE A 80 15.21 0.82 -5.09
CA PHE A 80 15.61 1.22 -6.44
C PHE A 80 16.07 2.67 -6.49
N PHE A 81 15.65 3.47 -5.51
CA PHE A 81 15.88 4.91 -5.45
C PHE A 81 16.80 5.33 -4.31
N LEU A 82 17.14 4.45 -3.38
CA LEU A 82 17.96 4.75 -2.19
C LEU A 82 19.17 3.82 -2.12
N GLU A 83 20.35 4.41 -2.00
CA GLU A 83 21.56 3.71 -1.55
C GLU A 83 21.64 3.86 -0.04
N LEU A 84 21.72 2.73 0.68
CA LEU A 84 21.73 2.74 2.14
C LEU A 84 23.15 2.88 2.65
N GLU A 85 23.45 4.02 3.29
CA GLU A 85 24.61 4.11 4.17
C GLU A 85 24.37 3.28 5.44
N ALA A 86 25.44 2.88 6.14
CA ALA A 86 25.38 2.03 7.34
C ALA A 86 24.32 2.50 8.35
N GLN A 87 24.28 3.80 8.66
CA GLN A 87 23.29 4.35 9.59
C GLN A 87 21.84 4.12 9.12
N TRP A 88 21.56 4.29 7.83
CA TRP A 88 20.22 4.05 7.27
C TRP A 88 19.86 2.57 7.24
N ALA A 89 20.85 1.69 7.05
CA ALA A 89 20.66 0.24 7.19
C ALA A 89 20.23 -0.14 8.62
N GLY A 90 20.84 0.47 9.65
CA GLY A 90 20.44 0.27 11.05
C GLY A 90 19.00 0.73 11.33
N LEU A 91 18.62 1.92 10.84
CA LEU A 91 17.22 2.41 10.96
C LEU A 91 16.23 1.50 10.23
N CYS A 92 16.58 1.04 9.03
CA CYS A 92 15.76 0.13 8.24
C CYS A 92 15.55 -1.21 8.95
N ASN A 93 16.59 -1.80 9.54
CA ASN A 93 16.45 -3.02 10.34
C ASN A 93 15.60 -2.77 11.60
N GLY A 94 15.67 -1.57 12.20
CA GLY A 94 14.76 -1.15 13.28
C GLY A 94 13.29 -1.07 12.84
N LEU A 95 13.01 -0.47 11.68
CA LEU A 95 11.66 -0.45 11.08
C LEU A 95 11.14 -1.86 10.80
N ALA A 96 11.98 -2.71 10.19
CA ALA A 96 11.65 -4.10 9.89
C ALA A 96 11.30 -4.89 11.17
N ALA A 97 12.09 -4.73 12.24
CA ALA A 97 11.81 -5.32 13.54
C ALA A 97 10.45 -4.89 14.10
N GLY A 98 10.11 -3.60 13.98
CA GLY A 98 8.81 -3.09 14.43
C GLY A 98 7.64 -3.67 13.64
N VAL A 99 7.75 -3.73 12.31
CA VAL A 99 6.72 -4.35 11.45
C VAL A 99 6.50 -5.82 11.80
N MET A 100 7.59 -6.59 11.93
CA MET A 100 7.53 -8.02 12.26
C MET A 100 6.95 -8.28 13.65
N LEU A 101 7.22 -7.43 14.64
CA LEU A 101 6.63 -7.55 15.98
C LEU A 101 5.13 -7.29 15.98
N ALA A 102 4.67 -6.23 15.31
CA ALA A 102 3.23 -5.95 15.18
C ALA A 102 2.50 -7.11 14.49
N ALA A 103 3.02 -7.58 13.35
CA ALA A 103 2.47 -8.75 12.66
C ALA A 103 2.44 -10.02 13.54
N SER A 104 3.43 -10.20 14.41
CA SER A 104 3.44 -11.32 15.36
C SER A 104 2.30 -11.23 16.37
N PHE A 105 1.96 -10.03 16.86
CA PHE A 105 0.84 -9.84 17.78
C PHE A 105 -0.51 -10.04 17.07
N ASP A 106 -0.65 -9.55 15.83
CA ASP A 106 -1.81 -9.81 14.98
C ASP A 106 -2.05 -11.32 14.80
N LEU A 107 -1.00 -12.11 14.53
CA LEU A 107 -1.10 -13.57 14.40
C LEU A 107 -1.53 -14.27 15.70
N VAL A 108 -1.05 -13.79 16.85
CA VAL A 108 -1.46 -14.34 18.16
C VAL A 108 -2.94 -14.08 18.38
N GLN A 109 -3.41 -12.86 18.09
CA GLN A 109 -4.82 -12.52 18.20
C GLN A 109 -5.68 -13.33 17.21
N GLU A 110 -5.23 -13.50 15.97
CA GLU A 110 -5.92 -14.30 14.97
C GLU A 110 -6.06 -15.76 15.42
N GLY A 111 -4.98 -16.36 15.92
CA GLY A 111 -5.02 -17.75 16.42
C GLY A 111 -6.03 -17.95 17.55
N GLN A 112 -6.20 -16.96 18.42
CA GLN A 112 -7.17 -17.01 19.52
C GLN A 112 -8.63 -16.98 19.05
N MET A 113 -8.89 -16.41 17.87
CA MET A 113 -10.24 -16.36 17.30
C MET A 113 -10.71 -17.72 16.77
N TYR A 114 -9.77 -18.56 16.32
CA TYR A 114 -10.09 -19.88 15.71
C TYR A 114 -10.00 -21.07 16.68
N GLY A 115 -9.47 -20.90 17.89
CA GLY A 115 -9.38 -22.01 18.84
C GLY A 115 -8.94 -21.64 20.25
N SER A 116 -8.77 -22.67 21.11
CA SER A 116 -8.32 -22.47 22.48
C SER A 116 -6.95 -21.82 22.51
N GLY A 117 -6.79 -20.74 23.30
CA GLY A 117 -5.52 -20.03 23.47
C GLY A 117 -4.34 -20.94 23.88
N SER A 118 -4.61 -22.14 24.41
CA SER A 118 -3.59 -23.16 24.70
C SER A 118 -2.82 -23.61 23.46
N TRP A 119 -3.48 -23.79 22.31
CA TRP A 119 -2.83 -24.19 21.06
C TRP A 119 -1.95 -23.08 20.49
N VAL A 120 -2.38 -21.83 20.63
CA VAL A 120 -1.59 -20.65 20.23
C VAL A 120 -0.32 -20.56 21.07
N VAL A 121 -0.42 -20.72 22.40
CA VAL A 121 0.75 -20.70 23.30
C VAL A 121 1.73 -21.83 22.97
N LEU A 122 1.23 -23.05 22.72
CA LEU A 122 2.08 -24.18 22.29
C LEU A 122 2.77 -23.89 20.95
N GLY A 123 2.05 -23.26 20.02
CA GLY A 123 2.60 -22.74 18.77
C GLY A 123 3.75 -21.77 19.03
N ILE A 124 3.53 -20.71 19.80
CA ILE A 124 4.55 -19.68 20.08
C ILE A 124 5.84 -20.31 20.66
N LEU A 125 5.69 -21.18 21.66
CA LEU A 125 6.84 -21.83 22.30
C LEU A 125 7.58 -22.73 21.32
N SER A 126 6.86 -23.56 20.55
CA SER A 126 7.47 -24.46 19.57
C SER A 126 8.16 -23.70 18.43
N GLY A 127 7.60 -22.58 17.95
CA GLY A 127 8.21 -21.71 16.94
C GLY A 127 9.52 -21.09 17.40
N GLY A 128 9.55 -20.55 18.62
CA GLY A 128 10.79 -19.98 19.20
C GLY A 128 11.89 -21.04 19.38
N ILE A 129 11.53 -22.23 19.89
CA ILE A 129 12.45 -23.37 20.03
C ILE A 129 12.96 -23.82 18.66
N PHE A 130 12.08 -23.86 17.66
CA PHE A 130 12.40 -24.27 16.31
C PHE A 130 13.45 -23.37 15.67
N ILE A 131 13.30 -22.04 15.76
CA ILE A 131 14.28 -21.11 15.22
C ILE A 131 15.60 -21.16 15.99
N TRP A 132 15.54 -21.27 17.33
CA TRP A 132 16.73 -21.46 18.14
C TRP A 132 17.53 -22.71 17.70
N LEU A 133 16.84 -23.83 17.42
CA LEU A 133 17.46 -25.05 16.93
C LEU A 133 18.00 -24.88 15.51
N CYS A 134 17.24 -24.27 14.60
CA CYS A 134 17.68 -23.99 13.24
C CYS A 134 18.97 -23.15 13.24
N LYS A 135 19.03 -22.10 14.06
CA LYS A 135 20.23 -21.27 14.20
C LYS A 135 21.41 -22.10 14.70
N LYS A 136 21.23 -22.88 15.77
CA LYS A 136 22.29 -23.72 16.33
C LYS A 136 22.84 -24.70 15.28
N ILE A 137 21.97 -25.29 14.46
CA ILE A 137 22.38 -26.16 13.36
C ILE A 137 23.15 -25.35 12.30
N LEU A 138 22.66 -24.16 11.93
CA LEU A 138 23.28 -23.34 10.89
C LEU A 138 24.68 -22.84 11.31
N GLU A 139 24.87 -22.47 12.57
CA GLU A 139 26.16 -22.08 13.16
C GLU A 139 27.18 -23.23 13.14
N GLN A 140 26.72 -24.48 13.34
CA GLN A 140 27.58 -25.66 13.30
C GLN A 140 28.09 -26.02 11.90
N HIS A 141 27.43 -25.54 10.84
CA HIS A 141 27.73 -25.94 9.46
C HIS A 141 28.55 -24.93 8.64
N GLY A 142 28.95 -23.78 9.23
CA GLY A 142 30.11 -22.94 8.90
C GLY A 142 30.23 -22.26 7.52
N GLU A 143 29.76 -22.89 6.44
CA GLU A 143 29.87 -22.37 5.06
C GLU A 143 28.49 -22.36 4.39
N VAL A 144 27.73 -21.29 4.65
CA VAL A 144 26.51 -20.97 3.91
C VAL A 144 26.75 -19.76 3.01
N SER A 145 26.30 -19.87 1.77
CA SER A 145 26.30 -18.79 0.79
C SER A 145 24.90 -18.67 0.17
N MET A 146 24.44 -17.42 0.05
CA MET A 146 23.14 -17.06 -0.50
C MET A 146 23.32 -15.71 -1.21
N LEU A 147 22.86 -15.57 -2.45
CA LEU A 147 22.85 -14.27 -3.17
C LEU A 147 24.22 -13.56 -3.25
N ASP A 148 25.30 -14.32 -3.48
CA ASP A 148 26.69 -13.81 -3.48
C ASP A 148 27.21 -13.33 -2.10
N ILE A 149 26.39 -13.45 -1.05
CA ILE A 149 26.73 -13.20 0.36
C ILE A 149 27.26 -14.52 0.96
N LYS A 150 28.24 -14.41 1.86
CA LYS A 150 28.88 -15.56 2.54
C LYS A 150 28.83 -15.40 4.06
N GLY A 151 28.88 -16.53 4.76
CA GLY A 151 29.05 -16.56 6.22
C GLY A 151 27.81 -16.10 6.98
N ALA A 152 28.01 -15.37 8.08
CA ALA A 152 26.94 -15.01 9.01
C ALA A 152 25.80 -14.19 8.38
N ASP A 153 26.10 -13.36 7.37
CA ASP A 153 25.08 -12.58 6.68
C ASP A 153 24.21 -13.44 5.75
N ALA A 154 24.78 -14.48 5.15
CA ALA A 154 24.03 -15.45 4.35
C ALA A 154 23.09 -16.28 5.23
N SER A 155 23.57 -16.71 6.41
CA SER A 155 22.75 -17.41 7.41
C SER A 155 21.50 -16.62 7.78
N LYS A 156 21.68 -15.31 8.05
CA LYS A 156 20.57 -14.41 8.41
C LYS A 156 19.60 -14.19 7.28
N VAL A 157 20.08 -13.98 6.05
CA VAL A 157 19.20 -13.84 4.88
C VAL A 157 18.39 -15.12 4.67
N ILE A 158 19.01 -16.30 4.80
CA ILE A 158 18.30 -17.58 4.71
C ILE A 158 17.24 -17.69 5.81
N LEU A 159 17.58 -17.31 7.04
CA LEU A 159 16.67 -17.40 8.18
C LEU A 159 15.47 -16.44 8.03
N VAL A 160 15.71 -15.20 7.61
CA VAL A 160 14.64 -14.22 7.35
C VAL A 160 13.76 -14.67 6.19
N VAL A 161 14.34 -15.07 5.05
CA VAL A 161 13.57 -15.59 3.91
C VAL A 161 12.75 -16.82 4.33
N GLY A 162 13.35 -17.75 5.07
CA GLY A 162 12.66 -18.95 5.55
C GLY A 162 11.49 -18.64 6.48
N ILE A 163 11.69 -17.77 7.48
CA ILE A 163 10.64 -17.39 8.43
C ILE A 163 9.52 -16.62 7.72
N MET A 164 9.84 -15.68 6.84
CA MET A 164 8.83 -14.94 6.11
C MET A 164 8.03 -15.84 5.14
N THR A 165 8.68 -16.88 4.60
CA THR A 165 8.00 -17.94 3.84
C THR A 165 6.97 -18.69 4.69
N LEU A 166 7.33 -19.02 5.94
CA LEU A 166 6.42 -19.67 6.90
C LEU A 166 5.27 -18.76 7.33
N HIS A 167 5.55 -17.48 7.55
CA HIS A 167 4.54 -16.47 7.86
C HIS A 167 3.48 -16.38 6.75
N SER A 168 3.95 -16.23 5.51
CA SER A 168 3.10 -16.19 4.31
C SER A 168 2.28 -17.46 4.08
N PHE A 169 2.67 -18.60 4.64
CA PHE A 169 1.85 -19.82 4.62
C PHE A 169 0.58 -19.65 5.47
N GLY A 170 0.71 -19.05 6.66
CA GLY A 170 -0.41 -18.79 7.57
C GLY A 170 -1.42 -17.82 6.95
N GLU A 171 -0.93 -16.72 6.38
CA GLU A 171 -1.78 -15.72 5.70
C GLU A 171 -2.52 -16.33 4.49
N GLY A 172 -1.83 -17.13 3.68
CA GLY A 172 -2.46 -17.87 2.59
C GLY A 172 -3.61 -18.75 3.06
N SER A 173 -3.42 -19.43 4.20
CA SER A 173 -4.44 -20.26 4.82
C SER A 173 -5.67 -19.45 5.25
N GLY A 174 -5.46 -18.34 5.97
CA GLY A 174 -6.54 -17.45 6.42
C GLY A 174 -7.33 -16.84 5.26
N VAL A 175 -6.63 -16.39 4.22
CA VAL A 175 -7.26 -15.86 2.99
C VAL A 175 -8.09 -16.95 2.31
N GLY A 176 -7.55 -18.16 2.15
CA GLY A 176 -8.28 -19.28 1.54
C GLY A 176 -9.59 -19.61 2.28
N VAL A 177 -9.55 -19.68 3.61
CA VAL A 177 -10.73 -19.91 4.46
C VAL A 177 -11.76 -18.79 4.32
N SER A 178 -11.32 -17.53 4.18
CA SER A 178 -12.21 -16.37 4.08
C SER A 178 -13.09 -16.34 2.82
N PHE A 179 -12.75 -17.14 1.79
CA PHE A 179 -13.56 -17.28 0.58
C PHE A 179 -14.74 -18.27 0.71
N VAL A 180 -14.89 -18.94 1.85
CA VAL A 180 -15.96 -19.93 2.09
C VAL A 180 -17.23 -19.25 2.63
N GLY A 181 -18.39 -19.82 2.30
CA GLY A 181 -19.70 -19.38 2.81
C GLY A 181 -20.47 -18.46 1.86
N SER A 182 -21.66 -18.01 2.31
CA SER A 182 -22.61 -17.25 1.47
C SER A 182 -22.11 -15.86 1.05
N LYS A 183 -21.15 -15.28 1.79
CA LYS A 183 -20.47 -14.02 1.48
C LYS A 183 -19.03 -14.22 0.97
N GLY A 184 -18.66 -15.44 0.62
CA GLY A 184 -17.28 -15.84 0.37
C GLY A 184 -16.54 -14.98 -0.66
N LEU A 185 -17.19 -14.57 -1.76
CA LEU A 185 -16.52 -13.75 -2.78
C LEU A 185 -16.15 -12.35 -2.24
N SER A 186 -17.09 -11.69 -1.58
CA SER A 186 -16.91 -10.34 -1.05
C SER A 186 -15.98 -10.32 0.16
N GLN A 187 -16.16 -11.28 1.08
CA GLN A 187 -15.33 -11.41 2.28
C GLN A 187 -13.90 -11.80 1.90
N GLY A 188 -13.73 -12.80 1.04
CA GLY A 188 -12.40 -13.24 0.64
C GLY A 188 -11.63 -12.20 -0.17
N LEU A 189 -12.29 -11.45 -1.06
CA LEU A 189 -11.62 -10.35 -1.75
C LEU A 189 -11.22 -9.22 -0.79
N LEU A 190 -12.03 -8.92 0.22
CA LEU A 190 -11.69 -7.94 1.25
C LEU A 190 -10.44 -8.37 2.02
N VAL A 191 -10.46 -9.59 2.57
CA VAL A 191 -9.33 -10.14 3.33
C VAL A 191 -8.07 -10.21 2.47
N THR A 192 -8.20 -10.64 1.20
CA THR A 192 -7.09 -10.65 0.24
C THR A 192 -6.48 -9.26 0.05
N VAL A 193 -7.30 -8.22 -0.07
CA VAL A 193 -6.82 -6.85 -0.28
C VAL A 193 -6.21 -6.28 0.98
N ALA A 194 -6.81 -6.53 2.14
CA ALA A 194 -6.27 -6.12 3.43
C ALA A 194 -4.86 -6.71 3.62
N ILE A 195 -4.71 -8.01 3.35
CA ILE A 195 -3.41 -8.68 3.42
C ILE A 195 -2.46 -8.21 2.31
N ALA A 196 -2.95 -7.92 1.09
CA ALA A 196 -2.10 -7.36 0.03
C ALA A 196 -1.52 -5.98 0.43
N VAL A 197 -2.27 -5.17 1.17
CA VAL A 197 -1.78 -3.90 1.73
C VAL A 197 -0.78 -4.16 2.85
N HIS A 198 -1.04 -5.13 3.73
CA HIS A 198 -0.14 -5.56 4.80
C HIS A 198 1.20 -6.11 4.27
N ASN A 199 1.16 -6.83 3.14
CA ASN A 199 2.32 -7.38 2.46
C ASN A 199 3.32 -6.30 1.98
N ILE A 200 2.88 -5.07 1.72
CA ILE A 200 3.78 -4.00 1.26
C ILE A 200 4.79 -3.62 2.36
N PRO A 201 4.37 -3.28 3.61
CA PRO A 201 5.26 -3.16 4.77
C PRO A 201 6.14 -4.39 5.02
N GLU A 202 5.63 -5.61 4.86
CA GLU A 202 6.43 -6.82 5.05
C GLU A 202 7.51 -6.98 4.00
N GLY A 203 7.15 -6.77 2.74
CA GLY A 203 8.08 -6.79 1.62
C GLY A 203 9.15 -5.71 1.74
N LEU A 204 8.79 -4.58 2.34
CA LEU A 204 9.73 -3.52 2.71
C LEU A 204 10.69 -4.02 3.79
N ALA A 205 10.20 -4.66 4.85
CA ALA A 205 11.02 -5.24 5.91
C ALA A 205 12.02 -6.29 5.38
N VAL A 206 11.56 -7.20 4.52
CA VAL A 206 12.42 -8.18 3.83
C VAL A 206 13.46 -7.45 2.99
N SER A 207 13.03 -6.50 2.16
CA SER A 207 13.93 -5.74 1.30
C SER A 207 14.95 -4.90 2.07
N MET A 208 14.61 -4.36 3.24
CA MET A 208 15.53 -3.67 4.14
C MET A 208 16.67 -4.58 4.60
N VAL A 209 16.34 -5.81 5.01
CA VAL A 209 17.31 -6.81 5.46
C VAL A 209 18.22 -7.26 4.30
N LEU A 210 17.67 -7.48 3.11
CA LEU A 210 18.46 -7.85 1.93
C LEU A 210 19.34 -6.69 1.43
N SER A 211 18.78 -5.48 1.34
CA SER A 211 19.47 -4.29 0.84
C SER A 211 20.62 -3.86 1.75
N SER A 212 20.44 -3.92 3.08
CA SER A 212 21.51 -3.65 4.07
C SER A 212 22.72 -4.58 3.94
N ARG A 213 22.57 -5.72 3.25
CA ARG A 213 23.63 -6.70 3.01
C ARG A 213 24.14 -6.69 1.56
N GLY A 214 23.86 -5.62 0.83
CA GLY A 214 24.36 -5.41 -0.54
C GLY A 214 23.60 -6.15 -1.63
N VAL A 215 22.42 -6.69 -1.35
CA VAL A 215 21.58 -7.31 -2.38
C VAL A 215 20.96 -6.22 -3.25
N SER A 216 21.12 -6.34 -4.57
CA SER A 216 20.54 -5.40 -5.53
C SER A 216 19.02 -5.29 -5.38
N PRO A 217 18.40 -4.09 -5.58
CA PRO A 217 16.96 -3.89 -5.41
C PRO A 217 16.07 -4.83 -6.23
N GLN A 218 16.51 -5.22 -7.44
CA GLN A 218 15.80 -6.20 -8.27
C GLN A 218 15.75 -7.59 -7.62
N LYS A 219 16.89 -8.05 -7.08
CA LYS A 219 16.95 -9.30 -6.32
C LYS A 219 16.12 -9.18 -5.05
N ALA A 220 16.21 -8.07 -4.30
CA ALA A 220 15.40 -7.86 -3.10
C ALA A 220 13.89 -7.94 -3.41
N MET A 221 13.42 -7.26 -4.46
CA MET A 221 12.04 -7.35 -4.95
C MET A 221 11.62 -8.77 -5.28
N LEU A 222 12.44 -9.50 -6.04
CA LEU A 222 12.15 -10.88 -6.40
C LEU A 222 12.08 -11.78 -5.16
N TRP A 223 13.02 -11.63 -4.22
CA TRP A 223 13.04 -12.42 -2.99
C TRP A 223 11.87 -12.10 -2.07
N SER A 224 11.44 -10.83 -1.98
CA SER A 224 10.20 -10.44 -1.30
C SER A 224 8.96 -11.09 -1.90
N ILE A 225 8.88 -11.24 -3.23
CA ILE A 225 7.78 -11.97 -3.87
C ILE A 225 7.89 -13.46 -3.57
N ILE A 226 9.09 -14.04 -3.66
CA ILE A 226 9.34 -15.46 -3.39
C ILE A 226 8.90 -15.84 -1.96
N THR A 227 9.18 -15.00 -0.97
CA THR A 227 8.73 -15.25 0.41
C THR A 227 7.21 -15.31 0.53
N SER A 228 6.45 -14.62 -0.34
CA SER A 228 4.99 -14.63 -0.32
C SER A 228 4.33 -15.62 -1.29
N LEU A 229 5.08 -16.33 -2.12
CA LEU A 229 4.54 -17.40 -2.98
C LEU A 229 3.80 -18.53 -2.25
N PRO A 230 4.10 -18.88 -0.98
CA PRO A 230 3.26 -19.81 -0.22
C PRO A 230 1.80 -19.37 -0.11
N GLN A 231 1.52 -18.06 -0.10
CA GLN A 231 0.16 -17.53 0.04
C GLN A 231 -0.81 -18.14 -1.01
N PRO A 232 -0.58 -18.01 -2.32
CA PRO A 232 -1.46 -18.62 -3.34
C PRO A 232 -1.41 -20.14 -3.37
N ILE A 233 -0.26 -20.75 -3.02
CA ILE A 233 -0.11 -22.22 -3.00
C ILE A 233 -1.04 -22.84 -1.95
N VAL A 234 -1.17 -22.19 -0.80
CA VAL A 234 -1.91 -22.71 0.37
C VAL A 234 -3.35 -22.23 0.40
N ALA A 235 -3.63 -21.04 -0.13
CA ALA A 235 -4.98 -20.49 -0.15
C ALA A 235 -5.98 -21.37 -0.92
N VAL A 236 -5.54 -22.03 -2.00
CA VAL A 236 -6.42 -22.91 -2.78
C VAL A 236 -6.80 -24.18 -1.99
N PRO A 237 -5.85 -24.96 -1.44
CA PRO A 237 -6.16 -26.05 -0.52
C PRO A 237 -6.97 -25.61 0.71
N ALA A 238 -6.65 -24.46 1.31
CA ALA A 238 -7.37 -23.94 2.48
C ALA A 238 -8.82 -23.57 2.13
N PHE A 239 -9.08 -23.02 0.94
CA PHE A 239 -10.44 -22.80 0.44
C PHE A 239 -11.20 -24.12 0.21
N LEU A 240 -10.54 -25.16 -0.30
CA LEU A 240 -11.15 -26.47 -0.57
C LEU A 240 -11.38 -27.30 0.71
N CYS A 241 -10.55 -27.11 1.73
CA CYS A 241 -10.52 -27.90 2.96
C CYS A 241 -10.61 -27.00 4.21
N ALA A 242 -11.45 -25.97 4.17
CA ALA A 242 -11.49 -24.93 5.20
C ALA A 242 -11.68 -25.46 6.63
N ASP A 243 -12.54 -26.46 6.83
CA ASP A 243 -12.78 -27.05 8.16
C ASP A 243 -11.52 -27.69 8.77
N ALA A 244 -10.66 -28.29 7.94
CA ALA A 244 -9.40 -28.87 8.39
C ALA A 244 -8.39 -27.78 8.75
N PHE A 245 -8.29 -26.74 7.91
CA PHE A 245 -7.37 -25.61 8.14
C PHE A 245 -7.76 -24.79 9.38
N GLN A 246 -9.04 -24.55 9.63
CA GLN A 246 -9.51 -23.81 10.81
C GLN A 246 -9.09 -24.47 12.13
N LYS A 247 -9.07 -25.80 12.20
CA LYS A 247 -8.67 -26.53 13.42
C LYS A 247 -7.18 -26.41 13.75
N VAL A 248 -6.33 -26.34 12.72
CA VAL A 248 -4.86 -26.30 12.87
C VAL A 248 -4.34 -24.85 12.91
N LEU A 249 -5.13 -23.89 12.40
CA LEU A 249 -4.78 -22.47 12.34
C LEU A 249 -4.21 -21.90 13.66
N PRO A 250 -4.83 -22.15 14.84
CA PRO A 250 -4.34 -21.58 16.11
C PRO A 250 -2.90 -21.97 16.44
N PHE A 251 -2.52 -23.22 16.15
CA PHE A 251 -1.16 -23.68 16.36
C PHE A 251 -0.20 -23.07 15.33
N CYS A 252 -0.59 -23.05 14.05
CA CYS A 252 0.24 -22.51 12.96
C CYS A 252 0.52 -21.01 13.11
N THR A 253 -0.49 -20.20 13.45
CA THR A 253 -0.31 -18.76 13.65
C THR A 253 0.53 -18.48 14.89
N GLY A 254 0.31 -19.23 15.98
CA GLY A 254 1.17 -19.19 17.16
C GLY A 254 2.63 -19.55 16.83
N PHE A 255 2.85 -20.62 16.06
CA PHE A 255 4.17 -21.05 15.61
C PHE A 255 4.89 -19.98 14.78
N ALA A 256 4.21 -19.38 13.81
CA ALA A 256 4.75 -18.28 13.01
C ALA A 256 5.12 -17.07 13.89
N ALA A 257 4.23 -16.64 14.79
CA ALA A 257 4.50 -15.56 15.73
C ALA A 257 5.71 -15.84 16.62
N GLY A 258 5.84 -17.06 17.15
CA GLY A 258 6.99 -17.49 17.94
C GLY A 258 8.32 -17.41 17.16
N CYS A 259 8.31 -17.83 15.88
CA CYS A 259 9.48 -17.73 15.00
C CYS A 259 9.89 -16.27 14.77
N MET A 260 8.92 -15.40 14.44
CA MET A 260 9.14 -13.98 14.14
C MET A 260 9.62 -13.19 15.36
N ILE A 261 9.00 -13.38 16.52
CA ILE A 261 9.43 -12.75 17.78
C ILE A 261 10.88 -13.15 18.08
N TRP A 262 11.20 -14.45 17.98
CA TRP A 262 12.55 -14.92 18.28
C TRP A 262 13.59 -14.26 17.36
N ILE A 263 13.37 -14.24 16.04
CA ILE A 263 14.37 -13.67 15.11
C ILE A 263 14.51 -12.16 15.27
N VAL A 264 13.43 -11.44 15.56
CA VAL A 264 13.51 -9.99 15.79
C VAL A 264 14.41 -9.69 16.98
N ILE A 265 14.21 -10.38 18.09
CA ILE A 265 14.96 -10.15 19.33
C ILE A 265 16.40 -10.66 19.22
N ALA A 266 16.61 -11.84 18.62
CA ALA A 266 17.91 -12.50 18.63
C ALA A 266 18.84 -12.10 17.46
N GLU A 267 18.29 -11.62 16.34
CA GLU A 267 19.07 -11.30 15.13
C GLU A 267 18.87 -9.86 14.66
N VAL A 268 17.62 -9.46 14.35
CA VAL A 268 17.34 -8.22 13.62
C VAL A 268 17.67 -6.98 14.45
N LEU A 269 17.21 -6.91 15.71
CA LEU A 269 17.50 -5.79 16.59
C LEU A 269 18.98 -5.70 16.97
N PRO A 270 19.66 -6.79 17.40
CA PRO A 270 21.10 -6.77 17.64
C PRO A 270 21.92 -6.29 16.45
N ASP A 271 21.54 -6.66 15.22
CA ASP A 271 22.20 -6.15 14.02
C ASP A 271 21.89 -4.67 13.77
N ALA A 272 20.65 -4.23 13.94
CA ALA A 272 20.27 -2.83 13.80
C ALA A 272 21.10 -1.92 14.73
N PHE A 273 21.33 -2.36 15.97
CA PHE A 273 22.12 -1.62 16.97
C PHE A 273 23.62 -1.56 16.68
N LYS A 274 24.15 -2.40 15.78
CA LYS A 274 25.55 -2.29 15.31
C LYS A 274 25.72 -1.14 14.32
N GLU A 275 24.69 -0.88 13.53
CA GLU A 275 24.75 0.03 12.38
C GLU A 275 24.21 1.43 12.71
N ALA A 276 23.34 1.56 13.72
CA ALA A 276 22.78 2.85 14.15
C ALA A 276 22.64 2.95 15.67
N THR A 277 22.43 4.17 16.16
CA THR A 277 22.32 4.41 17.61
C THR A 277 21.08 3.71 18.20
N PRO A 278 21.16 3.16 19.42
CA PRO A 278 20.03 2.45 20.02
C PRO A 278 18.73 3.27 20.10
N SER A 279 18.84 4.56 20.38
CA SER A 279 17.67 5.46 20.43
C SER A 279 17.00 5.63 19.07
N GLN A 280 17.76 5.71 17.98
CA GLN A 280 17.20 5.84 16.63
C GLN A 280 16.53 4.54 16.17
N VAL A 281 17.20 3.40 16.40
CA VAL A 281 16.65 2.07 16.08
C VAL A 281 15.37 1.80 16.86
N ALA A 282 15.36 2.05 18.18
CA ALA A 282 14.18 1.89 19.00
C ALA A 282 13.03 2.81 18.56
N SER A 283 13.34 4.08 18.25
CA SER A 283 12.33 5.03 17.77
C SER A 283 11.73 4.60 16.44
N ALA A 284 12.57 4.11 15.51
CA ALA A 284 12.14 3.59 14.23
C ALA A 284 11.25 2.35 14.40
N GLY A 285 11.66 1.40 15.25
CA GLY A 285 10.85 0.22 15.58
C GLY A 285 9.50 0.58 16.20
N THR A 286 9.46 1.48 17.18
CA THR A 286 8.20 1.91 17.82
C THR A 286 7.27 2.62 16.82
N LEU A 287 7.81 3.48 15.94
CA LEU A 287 7.01 4.12 14.90
C LEU A 287 6.44 3.10 13.90
N ALA A 288 7.22 2.08 13.54
CA ALA A 288 6.75 0.99 12.69
C ALA A 288 5.66 0.16 13.36
N VAL A 289 5.80 -0.18 14.65
CA VAL A 289 4.73 -0.85 15.41
C VAL A 289 3.47 0.01 15.44
N ALA A 290 3.58 1.27 15.83
CA ALA A 290 2.43 2.17 15.89
C ALA A 290 1.73 2.33 14.53
N PHE A 291 2.51 2.41 13.45
CA PHE A 291 1.99 2.44 12.09
C PHE A 291 1.25 1.14 11.73
N MET A 292 1.83 -0.02 12.01
CA MET A 292 1.21 -1.31 11.73
C MET A 292 -0.05 -1.53 12.56
N GLU A 293 -0.04 -1.26 13.86
CA GLU A 293 -1.22 -1.37 14.72
C GLU A 293 -2.34 -0.43 14.27
N THR A 294 -1.99 0.80 13.86
CA THR A 294 -2.96 1.74 13.30
C THR A 294 -3.53 1.20 11.99
N LEU A 295 -2.69 0.64 11.11
CA LEU A 295 -3.10 0.03 9.86
C LEU A 295 -4.02 -1.17 10.11
N SER A 296 -3.62 -2.10 10.98
CA SER A 296 -4.40 -3.29 11.37
C SER A 296 -5.75 -2.90 11.99
N THR A 297 -5.78 -1.91 12.89
CA THR A 297 -7.03 -1.39 13.48
C THR A 297 -7.95 -0.78 12.42
N VAL A 298 -7.39 0.00 11.50
CA VAL A 298 -8.14 0.60 10.39
C VAL A 298 -8.71 -0.50 9.49
N LEU A 299 -7.91 -1.52 9.14
CA LEU A 299 -8.33 -2.66 8.32
C LEU A 299 -9.39 -3.54 9.01
N GLN A 300 -9.26 -3.79 10.32
CA GLN A 300 -10.25 -4.50 11.13
C GLN A 300 -11.55 -3.72 11.23
N GLY A 301 -11.50 -2.39 11.38
CA GLY A 301 -12.67 -1.52 11.35
C GLY A 301 -13.50 -1.65 10.06
N PHE A 302 -12.86 -2.01 8.94
CA PHE A 302 -13.54 -2.32 7.67
C PHE A 302 -14.07 -3.76 7.57
N THR A 303 -13.62 -4.66 8.45
CA THR A 303 -13.91 -6.10 8.40
C THR A 303 -14.98 -6.50 9.42
N ASP A 304 -14.95 -5.95 10.63
CA ASP A 304 -15.83 -6.31 11.75
C ASP A 304 -17.08 -5.44 11.87
N GLY A 305 -17.04 -4.23 11.31
CA GLY A 305 -18.16 -3.29 11.32
C GLY A 305 -18.55 -2.91 9.90
N HIS A 306 -19.83 -3.09 9.58
CA HIS A 306 -20.51 -2.64 8.36
C HIS A 306 -20.56 -3.64 7.19
N GLY A 307 -21.68 -3.60 6.46
CA GLY A 307 -21.96 -4.52 5.36
C GLY A 307 -20.95 -4.40 4.21
N LEU A 308 -21.18 -5.14 3.12
CA LEU A 308 -20.43 -5.05 1.84
C LEU A 308 -20.24 -3.61 1.28
N GLU A 309 -20.89 -2.64 1.91
CA GLU A 309 -21.12 -1.25 1.52
C GLU A 309 -19.85 -0.39 1.70
N ASP A 310 -19.19 -0.44 2.87
CA ASP A 310 -17.98 0.36 3.17
C ASP A 310 -16.71 -0.23 2.53
N THR A 311 -16.72 -1.54 2.27
CA THR A 311 -15.62 -2.31 1.67
C THR A 311 -15.31 -1.87 0.23
N SER A 312 -16.35 -1.63 -0.57
CA SER A 312 -16.18 -1.18 -1.95
C SER A 312 -15.58 0.22 -2.03
N GLY A 313 -15.85 1.03 -1.00
CA GLY A 313 -15.31 2.36 -0.81
C GLY A 313 -13.81 2.39 -0.56
N PHE A 314 -13.38 1.64 0.45
CA PHE A 314 -11.96 1.49 0.79
C PHE A 314 -11.12 1.03 -0.41
N LEU A 315 -11.61 0.03 -1.14
CA LEU A 315 -10.95 -0.49 -2.33
C LEU A 315 -10.78 0.57 -3.43
N VAL A 316 -11.84 1.34 -3.71
CA VAL A 316 -11.78 2.46 -4.67
C VAL A 316 -10.79 3.51 -4.20
N SER A 317 -10.75 3.81 -2.90
CA SER A 317 -9.82 4.78 -2.32
C SER A 317 -8.37 4.35 -2.39
N LEU A 318 -8.07 3.07 -2.16
CA LEU A 318 -6.72 2.53 -2.28
C LEU A 318 -6.23 2.59 -3.75
N VAL A 319 -7.08 2.16 -4.68
CA VAL A 319 -6.75 2.19 -6.11
C VAL A 319 -6.62 3.62 -6.63
N PHE A 320 -7.42 4.56 -6.13
CA PHE A 320 -7.24 5.99 -6.39
C PHE A 320 -5.83 6.47 -6.06
N GLY A 321 -5.26 6.00 -4.95
CA GLY A 321 -3.90 6.37 -4.53
C GLY A 321 -2.78 5.84 -5.44
N LEU A 322 -3.03 4.79 -6.22
CA LEU A 322 -2.08 4.28 -7.21
C LEU A 322 -1.99 5.17 -8.46
N GLY A 323 -3.06 5.89 -8.78
CA GLY A 323 -3.13 6.75 -9.98
C GLY A 323 -1.99 7.78 -10.04
N PRO A 324 -1.72 8.59 -9.00
CA PRO A 324 -0.59 9.51 -9.00
C PRO A 324 0.77 8.82 -9.16
N LEU A 325 0.97 7.66 -8.53
CA LEU A 325 2.23 6.92 -8.70
C LEU A 325 2.43 6.48 -10.17
N PHE A 326 1.42 5.86 -10.78
CA PHE A 326 1.48 5.46 -12.19
C PHE A 326 1.65 6.66 -13.13
N GLY A 327 0.97 7.78 -12.85
CA GLY A 327 1.14 9.01 -13.62
C GLY A 327 2.57 9.55 -13.56
N GLY A 328 3.21 9.47 -12.39
CA GLY A 328 4.62 9.81 -12.23
C GLY A 328 5.56 8.87 -12.98
N ILE A 329 5.33 7.55 -12.89
CA ILE A 329 6.13 6.54 -13.61
C ILE A 329 6.04 6.74 -15.13
N ILE A 330 4.84 6.89 -15.68
CA ILE A 330 4.62 7.09 -17.11
C ILE A 330 5.36 8.33 -17.59
N LEU A 331 5.22 9.44 -16.86
CA LEU A 331 5.87 10.70 -17.24
C LEU A 331 7.40 10.60 -17.16
N VAL A 332 7.96 10.05 -16.08
CA VAL A 332 9.42 9.90 -15.93
C VAL A 332 9.98 8.97 -17.02
N ALA A 333 9.31 7.84 -17.29
CA ALA A 333 9.71 6.91 -18.35
C ALA A 333 9.71 7.59 -19.72
N PHE A 334 8.66 8.35 -20.05
CA PHE A 334 8.57 9.08 -21.30
C PHE A 334 9.64 10.18 -21.38
N SER A 335 9.88 10.89 -20.28
CA SER A 335 10.87 11.95 -20.23
C SER A 335 12.29 11.45 -20.42
N LEU A 336 12.62 10.26 -19.88
CA LEU A 336 13.91 9.60 -20.08
C LEU A 336 14.05 9.04 -21.49
N ALA A 337 13.00 8.40 -22.02
CA ALA A 337 13.01 7.81 -23.36
C ALA A 337 13.17 8.86 -24.48
N PHE A 338 12.55 10.04 -24.32
CA PHE A 338 12.54 11.10 -25.33
C PHE A 338 13.43 12.30 -24.99
N ASN A 339 14.20 12.21 -23.90
CA ASN A 339 15.10 13.27 -23.41
C ASN A 339 14.44 14.67 -23.39
N MET A 340 13.29 14.75 -22.72
CA MET A 340 12.46 15.96 -22.76
C MET A 340 13.13 17.17 -22.11
N PRO A 341 13.11 18.34 -22.75
CA PRO A 341 13.75 19.54 -22.20
C PRO A 341 12.96 20.11 -21.03
N HIS A 342 13.64 20.66 -20.01
CA HIS A 342 13.00 21.19 -18.80
C HIS A 342 11.83 22.16 -19.04
N PRO A 343 11.89 23.14 -19.97
CA PRO A 343 10.76 24.03 -20.25
C PRO A 343 9.51 23.30 -20.74
N LEU A 344 9.67 22.18 -21.45
CA LEU A 344 8.56 21.34 -21.90
C LEU A 344 7.91 20.65 -20.69
N LEU A 345 8.71 20.06 -19.79
CA LEU A 345 8.22 19.39 -18.58
C LEU A 345 7.50 20.37 -17.63
N THR A 346 8.07 21.55 -17.38
CA THR A 346 7.40 22.56 -16.56
C THR A 346 6.14 23.09 -17.24
N GLY A 347 6.12 23.18 -18.57
CA GLY A 347 4.91 23.46 -19.36
C GLY A 347 3.83 22.40 -19.18
N VAL A 348 4.17 21.11 -19.30
CA VAL A 348 3.25 19.97 -19.07
C VAL A 348 2.65 20.04 -17.67
N ALA A 349 3.48 20.26 -16.66
CA ALA A 349 3.04 20.38 -15.27
C ALA A 349 2.02 21.52 -15.09
N SER A 350 2.31 22.70 -15.65
CA SER A 350 1.41 23.86 -15.62
C SER A 350 0.11 23.63 -16.40
N GLY A 351 0.15 22.97 -17.57
CA GLY A 351 -1.04 22.64 -18.34
C GLY A 351 -1.99 21.70 -17.61
N ILE A 352 -1.44 20.66 -16.97
CA ILE A 352 -2.22 19.75 -16.13
C ILE A 352 -2.82 20.50 -14.93
N ALA A 353 -2.01 21.27 -14.21
CA ALA A 353 -2.45 22.00 -13.03
C ALA A 353 -3.55 23.02 -13.34
N PHE A 354 -3.46 23.72 -14.49
CA PHE A 354 -4.50 24.64 -14.93
C PHE A 354 -5.82 23.92 -15.21
N ARG A 355 -5.76 22.71 -15.81
CA ARG A 355 -6.97 21.89 -16.01
C ARG A 355 -7.55 21.44 -14.69
N LEU A 356 -6.74 20.94 -13.76
CA LEU A 356 -7.20 20.53 -12.42
C LEU A 356 -7.86 21.70 -11.66
N ALA A 357 -7.21 22.86 -11.66
CA ALA A 357 -7.70 24.05 -10.97
C ALA A 357 -9.00 24.63 -11.56
N SER A 358 -9.25 24.42 -12.85
CA SER A 358 -10.44 24.95 -13.53
C SER A 358 -11.59 23.94 -13.64
N TRP A 359 -11.30 22.64 -13.66
CA TRP A 359 -12.28 21.58 -13.93
C TRP A 359 -13.47 21.62 -12.97
N ARG A 360 -13.22 21.45 -11.65
CA ARG A 360 -14.29 21.38 -10.64
C ARG A 360 -15.02 22.71 -10.44
N PRO A 361 -14.36 23.87 -10.31
CA PRO A 361 -15.06 25.14 -10.20
C PRO A 361 -15.97 25.44 -11.39
N LEU A 362 -15.52 25.15 -12.62
CA LEU A 362 -16.34 25.36 -13.81
C LEU A 362 -17.57 24.44 -13.81
N GLN A 363 -17.39 23.18 -13.40
CA GLN A 363 -18.47 22.21 -13.27
C GLN A 363 -19.55 22.68 -12.28
N LEU A 364 -19.16 23.16 -11.08
CA LEU A 364 -20.07 23.65 -10.04
C LEU A 364 -20.86 24.89 -10.44
N VAL A 365 -20.23 25.79 -11.21
CA VAL A 365 -20.90 26.99 -11.74
C VAL A 365 -21.87 26.63 -12.86
N MET A 366 -21.47 25.74 -13.78
CA MET A 366 -22.32 25.31 -14.90
C MET A 366 -23.53 24.48 -14.44
N SER A 367 -23.39 23.71 -13.37
CA SER A 367 -24.49 22.94 -12.76
C SER A 367 -25.37 23.78 -11.82
N LEU A 368 -25.06 25.07 -11.63
CA LEU A 368 -25.72 25.98 -10.68
C LEU A 368 -25.69 25.50 -9.21
N LYS A 369 -24.85 24.51 -8.88
CA LYS A 369 -24.68 24.01 -7.50
C LYS A 369 -24.00 25.04 -6.60
N MET A 370 -23.16 25.91 -7.19
CA MET A 370 -22.50 26.99 -6.48
C MET A 370 -22.51 28.29 -7.29
N GLY A 371 -22.83 29.41 -6.64
CA GLY A 371 -22.85 30.72 -7.29
C GLY A 371 -21.47 31.18 -7.77
N LEU A 372 -21.43 31.92 -8.89
CA LEU A 372 -20.19 32.45 -9.46
C LEU A 372 -19.39 33.29 -8.44
N PHE A 373 -20.07 34.15 -7.68
CA PHE A 373 -19.44 34.99 -6.66
C PHE A 373 -18.80 34.17 -5.54
N THR A 374 -19.52 33.17 -5.01
CA THR A 374 -19.00 32.25 -3.99
C THR A 374 -17.78 31.50 -4.51
N THR A 375 -17.85 31.01 -5.75
CA THR A 375 -16.74 30.29 -6.40
C THR A 375 -15.49 31.17 -6.51
N LEU A 376 -15.65 32.41 -6.99
CA LEU A 376 -14.55 33.37 -7.10
C LEU A 376 -13.97 33.74 -5.73
N PHE A 377 -14.82 33.93 -4.72
CA PHE A 377 -14.37 34.23 -3.35
C PHE A 377 -13.54 33.08 -2.75
N LEU A 378 -13.97 31.83 -2.93
CA LEU A 378 -13.24 30.66 -2.43
C LEU A 378 -11.91 30.44 -3.17
N LEU A 379 -11.90 30.64 -4.50
CA LEU A 379 -10.66 30.60 -5.30
C LEU A 379 -9.66 31.66 -4.81
N LEU A 380 -10.15 32.87 -4.52
CA LEU A 380 -9.32 33.94 -3.95
C LEU A 380 -8.80 33.55 -2.56
N GLY A 381 -9.65 33.00 -1.70
CA GLY A 381 -9.27 32.49 -0.38
C GLY A 381 -8.13 31.46 -0.45
N GLY A 382 -8.24 30.49 -1.36
CA GLY A 382 -7.18 29.50 -1.61
C GLY A 382 -5.87 30.13 -2.11
N SER A 383 -5.97 31.13 -2.99
CA SER A 383 -4.80 31.87 -3.49
C SER A 383 -4.10 32.67 -2.38
N VAL A 384 -4.87 33.34 -1.52
CA VAL A 384 -4.34 34.06 -0.35
C VAL A 384 -3.67 33.11 0.62
N PHE A 385 -4.31 31.96 0.93
CA PHE A 385 -3.73 30.93 1.79
C PHE A 385 -2.37 30.45 1.27
N TYR A 386 -2.26 30.19 -0.03
CA TYR A 386 -0.99 29.80 -0.65
C TYR A 386 0.11 30.86 -0.46
N HIS A 387 -0.22 32.14 -0.65
CA HIS A 387 0.75 33.23 -0.44
C HIS A 387 1.17 33.39 1.02
N LEU A 388 0.27 33.15 1.98
CA LEU A 388 0.61 33.12 3.40
C LEU A 388 1.60 32.00 3.72
N VAL A 389 1.31 30.77 3.25
CA VAL A 389 2.19 29.60 3.46
C VAL A 389 3.58 29.84 2.85
N GLU A 390 3.64 30.36 1.63
CA GLU A 390 4.92 30.70 1.00
C GLU A 390 5.70 31.75 1.80
N ALA A 391 5.05 32.82 2.23
CA ALA A 391 5.68 33.89 3.00
C ALA A 391 6.24 33.35 4.33
N SER A 392 5.49 32.49 5.03
CA SER A 392 5.94 31.82 6.26
C SER A 392 7.18 30.97 6.01
N ILE A 393 7.21 30.16 4.94
CA ILE A 393 8.37 29.31 4.62
C ILE A 393 9.59 30.17 4.27
N LEU A 394 9.40 31.26 3.51
CA LEU A 394 10.48 32.19 3.19
C LEU A 394 11.03 32.91 4.43
N MET A 395 10.17 33.26 5.39
CA MET A 395 10.60 33.85 6.67
C MET A 395 11.44 32.88 7.50
N VAL A 396 11.01 31.62 7.64
CA VAL A 396 11.76 30.57 8.36
C VAL A 396 13.11 30.30 7.68
N ALA A 397 13.13 30.22 6.35
CA ALA A 397 14.36 30.05 5.59
C ALA A 397 15.35 31.21 5.76
N LYS A 398 14.85 32.46 5.87
CA LYS A 398 15.68 33.66 6.10
C LYS A 398 16.22 33.72 7.54
N HIS A 399 15.41 33.35 8.54
CA HIS A 399 15.81 33.29 9.94
C HIS A 399 16.94 32.28 10.17
N ASN A 400 16.87 31.11 9.50
CA ASN A 400 17.94 30.13 9.54
C ASN A 400 19.24 30.63 8.89
N LYS A 401 19.18 31.52 7.89
CA LYS A 401 20.40 32.14 7.32
C LYS A 401 21.04 33.18 8.26
N SER A 402 20.27 33.93 9.04
CA SER A 402 20.82 34.90 10.00
C SER A 402 21.39 34.26 11.27
N SER A 403 20.92 33.07 11.64
CA SER A 403 21.41 32.33 12.82
C SER A 403 22.69 31.51 12.56
N VAL A 404 23.09 31.30 11.31
CA VAL A 404 24.18 30.38 10.89
C VAL A 404 25.57 31.05 10.88
N ASN A 405 25.79 32.08 11.69
CA ASN A 405 27.17 32.48 12.07
C ASN A 405 27.69 31.72 13.30
N VAL A 406 26.88 30.86 13.93
CA VAL A 406 27.31 30.03 15.05
C VAL A 406 26.70 28.63 14.90
N ILE A 407 27.54 27.60 14.99
CA ILE A 407 27.28 26.14 14.92
C ILE A 407 27.36 25.52 13.52
N THR A 408 28.51 24.89 13.30
CA THR A 408 28.84 23.94 12.25
C THR A 408 28.21 22.55 12.50
N SER A 409 27.88 21.88 11.39
CA SER A 409 27.82 20.42 11.22
C SER A 409 26.65 19.63 11.82
N SER A 410 25.51 19.59 11.11
CA SER A 410 24.86 18.35 10.61
C SER A 410 23.47 18.69 10.02
N SER A 411 23.23 18.30 8.75
CA SER A 411 22.01 18.50 7.94
C SER A 411 21.72 19.94 7.43
N ARG A 412 22.60 20.46 6.57
CA ARG A 412 22.33 21.67 5.77
C ARG A 412 21.48 21.34 4.53
N LEU A 413 20.16 21.38 4.66
CA LEU A 413 19.24 21.34 3.51
C LEU A 413 19.09 22.75 2.90
N SER A 414 20.14 23.28 2.26
CA SER A 414 20.02 24.53 1.50
C SER A 414 19.32 24.27 0.16
N LEU A 415 17.98 24.25 0.17
CA LEU A 415 17.21 24.06 -1.08
C LEU A 415 17.40 25.25 -2.02
N SER A 416 17.54 24.96 -3.31
CA SER A 416 17.45 25.99 -4.34
C SER A 416 16.04 26.59 -4.38
N VAL A 417 15.92 27.86 -4.76
CA VAL A 417 14.61 28.53 -4.95
C VAL A 417 13.71 27.73 -5.92
N LEU A 418 14.32 27.06 -6.89
CA LEU A 418 13.62 26.20 -7.85
C LEU A 418 13.03 24.96 -7.15
N THR A 419 13.82 24.29 -6.32
CA THR A 419 13.39 23.11 -5.55
C THR A 419 12.30 23.47 -4.54
N GLN A 420 12.40 24.63 -3.89
CA GLN A 420 11.38 25.11 -2.95
C GLN A 420 10.05 25.39 -3.68
N GLN A 421 10.09 26.00 -4.85
CA GLN A 421 8.91 26.23 -5.69
C GLN A 421 8.27 24.92 -6.15
N SER A 422 9.07 23.92 -6.53
CA SER A 422 8.52 22.60 -6.90
C SER A 422 7.88 21.90 -5.70
N LEU A 423 8.46 21.98 -4.50
CA LEU A 423 7.86 21.39 -3.29
C LEU A 423 6.53 22.05 -2.92
N LEU A 424 6.45 23.38 -3.02
CA LEU A 424 5.20 24.12 -2.83
C LEU A 424 4.12 23.70 -3.84
N ALA A 425 4.51 23.52 -5.11
CA ALA A 425 3.61 23.01 -6.14
C ALA A 425 3.13 21.59 -5.84
N CYS A 426 4.02 20.71 -5.35
CA CYS A 426 3.66 19.37 -4.89
C CYS A 426 2.64 19.41 -3.75
N GLY A 427 2.86 20.30 -2.76
CA GLY A 427 1.94 20.50 -1.65
C GLY A 427 0.54 20.93 -2.09
N CYS A 428 0.44 21.81 -3.09
CA CYS A 428 -0.86 22.21 -3.66
C CYS A 428 -1.57 21.04 -4.38
N VAL A 429 -0.83 20.22 -5.14
CA VAL A 429 -1.42 19.03 -5.79
C VAL A 429 -1.82 17.98 -4.76
N PHE A 430 -1.03 17.80 -3.69
CA PHE A 430 -1.39 16.95 -2.56
C PHE A 430 -2.69 17.42 -1.90
N LEU A 431 -2.84 18.71 -1.62
CA LEU A 431 -4.07 19.27 -1.03
C LEU A 431 -5.29 19.05 -1.93
N HIS A 432 -5.14 19.24 -3.25
CA HIS A 432 -6.19 18.93 -4.21
C HIS A 432 -6.53 17.43 -4.22
N ALA A 433 -5.52 16.55 -4.18
CA ALA A 433 -5.73 15.11 -4.11
C ALA A 433 -6.41 14.67 -2.80
N TYR A 434 -6.07 15.33 -1.69
CA TYR A 434 -6.67 15.12 -0.38
C TYR A 434 -8.15 15.54 -0.37
N ALA A 435 -8.47 16.73 -0.88
CA ALA A 435 -9.86 17.20 -0.98
C ALA A 435 -10.74 16.26 -1.83
N GLU A 436 -10.18 15.69 -2.89
CA GLU A 436 -10.91 14.70 -3.71
C GLU A 436 -11.04 13.35 -3.01
N GLY A 437 -10.02 12.93 -2.28
CA GLY A 437 -10.07 11.74 -1.43
C GLY A 437 -11.19 11.83 -0.40
N LEU A 438 -11.39 12.99 0.24
CA LEU A 438 -12.52 13.23 1.15
C LEU A 438 -13.85 12.98 0.43
N ALA A 439 -14.05 13.60 -0.73
CA ALA A 439 -15.28 13.44 -1.52
C ALA A 439 -15.50 11.98 -1.96
N LEU A 440 -14.44 11.30 -2.38
CA LEU A 440 -14.49 9.88 -2.74
C LEU A 440 -14.83 8.99 -1.54
N GLY A 441 -14.28 9.26 -0.35
CA GLY A 441 -14.60 8.51 0.87
C GLY A 441 -16.06 8.68 1.31
N VAL A 442 -16.63 9.88 1.16
CA VAL A 442 -18.06 10.10 1.42
C VAL A 442 -18.94 9.45 0.35
N ALA A 443 -18.52 9.50 -0.92
CA ALA A 443 -19.25 8.89 -2.04
C ALA A 443 -19.28 7.38 -1.98
N ALA A 444 -18.14 6.79 -1.63
CA ALA A 444 -17.97 5.38 -1.32
C ALA A 444 -19.05 4.85 -0.36
N ARG A 445 -19.34 5.57 0.74
CA ARG A 445 -20.39 5.17 1.70
C ARG A 445 -21.80 5.20 1.13
N LYS A 446 -22.12 6.17 0.24
CA LYS A 446 -23.49 6.38 -0.25
C LYS A 446 -23.83 5.59 -1.52
N ALA A 447 -22.84 5.20 -2.33
CA ALA A 447 -23.03 4.51 -3.61
C ALA A 447 -22.61 3.03 -3.51
N SER A 448 -23.40 2.21 -2.81
CA SER A 448 -23.11 0.80 -2.58
C SER A 448 -23.10 -0.03 -3.87
N GLY A 449 -22.13 -0.94 -4.00
CA GLY A 449 -22.00 -1.88 -5.14
C GLY A 449 -21.36 -1.30 -6.40
N LEU A 450 -21.10 0.01 -6.44
CA LEU A 450 -20.53 0.71 -7.59
C LEU A 450 -19.02 0.73 -7.63
N GLY A 451 -18.35 0.29 -6.55
CA GLY A 451 -16.90 0.37 -6.42
C GLY A 451 -16.16 -0.24 -7.62
N ARG A 452 -16.61 -1.38 -8.14
CA ARG A 452 -16.01 -2.04 -9.32
C ARG A 452 -16.01 -1.16 -10.57
N TYR A 453 -17.06 -0.37 -10.78
CA TYR A 453 -17.19 0.53 -11.92
C TYR A 453 -16.45 1.86 -11.70
N MET A 454 -16.20 2.23 -10.44
CA MET A 454 -15.46 3.43 -10.09
C MET A 454 -13.94 3.23 -10.14
N VAL A 455 -13.42 2.01 -10.00
CA VAL A 455 -11.97 1.72 -9.97
C VAL A 455 -11.22 2.36 -11.14
N LEU A 456 -11.66 2.11 -12.37
CA LEU A 456 -10.98 2.57 -13.58
C LEU A 456 -11.07 4.11 -13.76
N PRO A 457 -12.26 4.75 -13.71
CA PRO A 457 -12.38 6.21 -13.76
C PRO A 457 -11.56 6.93 -12.70
N VAL A 458 -11.63 6.43 -11.46
CA VAL A 458 -10.96 7.03 -10.31
C VAL A 458 -9.44 6.93 -10.47
N SER A 459 -8.93 5.79 -10.94
CA SER A 459 -7.50 5.63 -11.27
C SER A 459 -7.03 6.62 -12.33
N LEU A 460 -7.81 6.80 -13.41
CA LEU A 460 -7.49 7.72 -14.51
C LEU A 460 -7.46 9.18 -14.03
N HIS A 461 -8.30 9.53 -13.05
CA HIS A 461 -8.28 10.85 -12.39
C HIS A 461 -7.00 11.12 -11.57
N GLY A 462 -6.34 10.07 -11.10
CA GLY A 462 -5.07 10.17 -10.36
C GLY A 462 -3.85 10.40 -11.26
N LEU A 463 -3.87 9.90 -12.50
CA LEU A 463 -2.73 9.99 -13.43
C LEU A 463 -2.25 11.44 -13.68
N PRO A 464 -3.13 12.43 -13.97
CA PRO A 464 -2.68 13.80 -14.17
C PRO A 464 -1.96 14.39 -12.96
N ARG A 465 -2.40 14.09 -11.74
CA ARG A 465 -1.76 14.61 -10.50
C ARG A 465 -0.34 14.10 -10.37
N GLY A 466 -0.15 12.80 -10.57
CA GLY A 466 1.14 12.15 -10.61
C GLY A 466 2.09 12.77 -11.62
N ALA A 467 1.60 12.90 -12.85
CA ALA A 467 2.34 13.50 -13.95
C ALA A 467 2.68 14.98 -13.68
N ALA A 468 1.75 15.77 -13.11
CA ALA A 468 2.00 17.17 -12.78
C ALA A 468 3.13 17.34 -11.74
N VAL A 469 3.06 16.53 -10.67
CA VAL A 469 4.06 16.55 -9.60
C VAL A 469 5.41 16.06 -10.09
N ALA A 470 5.44 14.90 -10.76
CA ALA A 470 6.66 14.34 -11.31
C ALA A 470 7.31 15.28 -12.34
N SER A 471 6.51 15.91 -13.22
CA SER A 471 7.01 16.83 -14.25
C SER A 471 7.55 18.12 -13.65
N CYS A 472 6.90 18.62 -12.60
CA CYS A 472 7.37 19.79 -11.87
C CYS A 472 8.70 19.52 -11.15
N VAL A 473 8.79 18.40 -10.42
CA VAL A 473 10.01 18.05 -9.66
C VAL A 473 11.14 17.65 -10.59
N TYR A 474 10.88 16.85 -11.61
CA TYR A 474 11.90 16.44 -12.57
C TYR A 474 12.41 17.64 -13.37
N GLY A 475 11.50 18.50 -13.85
CA GLY A 475 11.85 19.75 -14.51
C GLY A 475 12.64 20.73 -13.63
N ALA A 476 12.51 20.63 -12.30
CA ALA A 476 13.16 21.51 -11.33
C ALA A 476 14.50 20.97 -10.79
N THR A 477 14.64 19.66 -10.65
CA THR A 477 15.74 19.04 -9.90
C THR A 477 16.58 18.10 -10.75
N ASP A 478 16.12 17.76 -11.95
CA ASP A 478 16.69 16.71 -12.79
C ASP A 478 16.79 15.33 -12.10
N SER A 479 16.07 15.17 -10.98
CA SER A 479 16.04 13.93 -10.20
C SER A 479 14.77 13.16 -10.50
N TRP A 480 14.90 12.12 -11.32
CA TRP A 480 13.81 11.20 -11.63
C TRP A 480 13.33 10.47 -10.36
N ARG A 481 14.25 10.23 -9.41
CA ARG A 481 13.96 9.66 -8.08
C ARG A 481 13.10 10.59 -7.24
N GLY A 482 13.46 11.87 -7.19
CA GLY A 482 12.67 12.89 -6.49
C GLY A 482 11.28 13.05 -7.09
N ALA A 483 11.17 12.96 -8.41
CA ALA A 483 9.89 13.02 -9.12
C ALA A 483 8.96 11.86 -8.78
N LEU A 484 9.49 10.62 -8.77
CA LEU A 484 8.71 9.44 -8.37
C LEU A 484 8.34 9.47 -6.89
N ALA A 485 9.25 9.88 -6.01
CA ALA A 485 8.96 10.03 -4.59
C ALA A 485 7.82 11.04 -4.34
N ALA A 486 7.84 12.19 -5.02
CA ALA A 486 6.78 13.19 -4.91
C ALA A 486 5.44 12.69 -5.47
N ALA A 487 5.45 11.92 -6.57
CA ALA A 487 4.26 11.29 -7.12
C ALA A 487 3.67 10.23 -6.18
N ALA A 488 4.51 9.40 -5.55
CA ALA A 488 4.11 8.42 -4.54
C ALA A 488 3.49 9.10 -3.31
N LEU A 489 4.13 10.15 -2.78
CA LEU A 489 3.61 10.95 -1.67
C LEU A 489 2.23 11.57 -2.01
N THR A 490 2.06 12.06 -3.22
CA THR A 490 0.77 12.57 -3.70
C THR A 490 -0.29 11.47 -3.81
N GLY A 491 0.14 10.24 -4.14
CA GLY A 491 -0.69 9.04 -4.16
C GLY A 491 -1.33 8.74 -2.81
N PHE A 492 -0.62 8.96 -1.70
CA PHE A 492 -1.16 8.70 -0.36
C PHE A 492 -2.28 9.66 0.07
N ALA A 493 -2.34 10.87 -0.50
CA ALA A 493 -3.31 11.90 -0.11
C ALA A 493 -4.76 11.43 -0.23
N GLY A 494 -5.07 10.73 -1.33
CA GLY A 494 -6.40 10.24 -1.64
C GLY A 494 -6.91 9.18 -0.65
N PRO A 495 -6.21 8.03 -0.52
CA PRO A 495 -6.54 7.00 0.46
C PRO A 495 -6.63 7.53 1.89
N SER A 496 -5.64 8.34 2.34
CA SER A 496 -5.64 8.85 3.72
C SER A 496 -6.85 9.73 4.01
N ALA A 497 -7.21 10.60 3.06
CA ALA A 497 -8.39 11.46 3.18
C ALA A 497 -9.69 10.66 3.17
N ALA A 498 -9.80 9.68 2.27
CA ALA A 498 -11.00 8.86 2.16
C ALA A 498 -11.24 8.02 3.40
N ILE A 499 -10.19 7.36 3.93
CA ILE A 499 -10.24 6.61 5.19
C ILE A 499 -10.65 7.55 6.32
N GLY A 500 -10.03 8.74 6.42
CA GLY A 500 -10.40 9.74 7.41
C GLY A 500 -11.88 10.15 7.32
N ALA A 501 -12.41 10.35 6.11
CA ALA A 501 -13.80 10.70 5.88
C ALA A 501 -14.77 9.57 6.28
N ILE A 502 -14.41 8.31 6.01
CA ILE A 502 -15.21 7.13 6.38
C ILE A 502 -15.24 6.99 7.90
N LEU A 503 -14.07 7.00 8.55
CA LEU A 503 -13.95 6.84 10.01
C LEU A 503 -14.63 7.98 10.78
N ALA A 504 -14.45 9.23 10.34
CA ALA A 504 -15.08 10.39 10.96
C ALA A 504 -16.55 10.61 10.54
N LYS A 505 -17.12 9.74 9.70
CA LYS A 505 -18.51 9.81 9.20
C LYS A 505 -18.87 11.17 8.60
N ILE A 506 -17.93 11.78 7.87
CA ILE A 506 -18.10 13.12 7.27
C ILE A 506 -19.24 13.09 6.24
N GLY A 507 -20.06 14.15 6.24
CA GLY A 507 -21.11 14.38 5.24
C GLY A 507 -20.59 15.01 3.95
N TYR A 508 -21.45 15.19 2.95
CA TYR A 508 -21.07 15.92 1.73
C TYR A 508 -21.00 17.43 1.93
N ASP A 509 -21.62 17.93 3.01
CA ASP A 509 -21.73 19.34 3.31
C ASP A 509 -20.35 19.97 3.47
N GLY A 510 -20.04 20.99 2.66
CA GLY A 510 -18.77 21.71 2.74
C GLY A 510 -17.63 21.14 1.88
N LEU A 511 -17.74 19.93 1.32
CA LEU A 511 -16.63 19.32 0.55
C LEU A 511 -16.34 20.06 -0.77
N ASP A 512 -17.38 20.55 -1.45
CA ASP A 512 -17.23 21.36 -2.66
C ASP A 512 -16.48 22.68 -2.36
N TYR A 513 -16.68 23.25 -1.17
CA TYR A 513 -15.98 24.47 -0.74
C TYR A 513 -14.49 24.19 -0.53
N TRP A 514 -14.16 23.09 0.17
CA TRP A 514 -12.77 22.66 0.35
C TRP A 514 -12.05 22.36 -0.97
N MET A 515 -12.74 21.72 -1.92
CA MET A 515 -12.22 21.46 -3.26
C MET A 515 -11.89 22.76 -3.99
N VAL A 516 -12.78 23.75 -3.95
CA VAL A 516 -12.58 25.04 -4.64
C VAL A 516 -11.44 25.84 -3.99
N ILE A 517 -11.31 25.80 -2.66
CA ILE A 517 -10.16 26.39 -1.96
C ILE A 517 -8.84 25.73 -2.42
N ALA A 518 -8.80 24.40 -2.52
CA ALA A 518 -7.62 23.67 -3.02
C ALA A 518 -7.30 24.04 -4.48
N CYS A 519 -8.32 24.20 -5.33
CA CYS A 519 -8.16 24.71 -6.71
C CYS A 519 -7.58 26.13 -6.73
N GLY A 520 -8.01 27.00 -5.80
CA GLY A 520 -7.51 28.37 -5.66
C GLY A 520 -6.01 28.43 -5.36
N ALA A 521 -5.48 27.49 -4.59
CA ALA A 521 -4.04 27.40 -4.28
C ALA A 521 -3.18 26.95 -5.47
N LEU A 522 -3.72 26.14 -6.39
CA LEU A 522 -2.99 25.67 -7.58
C LEU A 522 -2.66 26.80 -8.57
N ILE A 523 -3.56 27.79 -8.71
CA ILE A 523 -3.44 28.89 -9.68
C ILE A 523 -2.16 29.72 -9.46
N PRO A 524 -1.92 30.35 -8.30
CA PRO A 524 -0.70 31.13 -8.07
C PRO A 524 0.55 30.24 -8.01
N SER A 525 0.40 28.97 -7.62
CA SER A 525 1.51 28.01 -7.55
C SER A 525 2.09 27.70 -8.92
N PHE A 526 1.28 27.13 -9.82
CA PHE A 526 1.72 26.80 -11.16
C PHE A 526 1.82 28.01 -12.10
N GLY A 527 1.17 29.13 -11.76
CA GLY A 527 1.33 30.40 -12.49
C GLY A 527 2.76 30.94 -12.43
N ARG A 528 3.47 30.76 -11.31
CA ARG A 528 4.90 31.14 -11.20
C ARG A 528 5.82 30.19 -11.92
N VAL A 529 5.57 28.88 -11.81
CA VAL A 529 6.30 27.84 -12.56
C VAL A 529 6.19 28.12 -14.05
N PHE A 530 4.99 28.44 -14.53
CA PHE A 530 4.71 28.81 -15.91
C PHE A 530 5.46 30.07 -16.35
N ARG A 531 5.32 31.19 -15.61
CA ARG A 531 5.98 32.46 -15.96
C ARG A 531 7.51 32.32 -16.04
N ARG A 532 8.08 31.45 -15.22
CA ARG A 532 9.50 31.10 -15.32
C ARG A 532 9.82 30.29 -16.57
N SER A 533 9.04 29.25 -16.85
CA SER A 533 9.20 28.41 -18.05
C SER A 533 9.20 29.25 -19.33
N LEU A 534 8.26 30.19 -19.44
CA LEU A 534 8.18 31.12 -20.59
C LEU A 534 9.45 31.97 -20.79
N ARG A 535 10.12 32.35 -19.70
CA ARG A 535 11.38 33.12 -19.76
C ARG A 535 12.57 32.29 -20.24
N LEU A 536 12.49 30.96 -20.11
CA LEU A 536 13.54 30.05 -20.58
C LEU A 536 13.34 29.72 -22.07
N ASP A 537 12.17 29.22 -22.44
CA ASP A 537 11.83 28.89 -23.83
C ASP A 537 10.30 28.92 -24.01
N ALA A 538 9.80 29.99 -24.60
CA ALA A 538 8.36 30.19 -24.78
C ALA A 538 7.73 29.11 -25.67
N ARG A 539 8.41 28.68 -26.75
CA ARG A 539 7.85 27.73 -27.71
C ARG A 539 7.67 26.35 -27.08
N LYS A 540 8.71 25.86 -26.39
CA LYS A 540 8.64 24.55 -25.70
C LYS A 540 7.67 24.59 -24.53
N SER A 541 7.63 25.70 -23.79
CA SER A 541 6.70 25.85 -22.67
C SER A 541 5.23 25.82 -23.10
N VAL A 542 4.89 26.55 -24.17
CA VAL A 542 3.53 26.58 -24.72
C VAL A 542 3.14 25.19 -25.26
N CYS A 543 4.05 24.52 -25.98
CA CYS A 543 3.83 23.15 -26.43
C CYS A 543 3.56 22.20 -25.24
N GLY A 544 4.36 22.30 -24.17
CA GLY A 544 4.17 21.52 -22.96
C GLY A 544 2.80 21.75 -22.33
N ILE A 545 2.33 23.00 -22.25
CA ILE A 545 1.01 23.32 -21.71
C ILE A 545 -0.10 22.67 -22.50
N LEU A 546 -0.05 22.72 -23.83
CA LEU A 546 -1.05 22.09 -24.70
C LEU A 546 -1.09 20.57 -24.49
N ILE A 547 0.09 19.94 -24.41
CA ILE A 547 0.21 18.50 -24.12
C ILE A 547 -0.38 18.18 -22.75
N GLY A 548 0.03 18.90 -21.71
CA GLY A 548 -0.43 18.67 -20.34
C GLY A 548 -1.93 18.91 -20.18
N PHE A 549 -2.46 19.96 -20.78
CA PHE A 549 -3.89 20.27 -20.78
C PHE A 549 -4.69 19.20 -21.51
N GLY A 550 -4.23 18.77 -22.70
CA GLY A 550 -4.87 17.70 -23.47
C GLY A 550 -4.86 16.36 -22.73
N PHE A 551 -3.72 15.99 -22.14
CA PHE A 551 -3.59 14.77 -21.32
C PHE A 551 -4.55 14.78 -20.13
N ALA A 552 -4.57 15.88 -19.36
CA ALA A 552 -5.49 16.03 -18.24
C ALA A 552 -6.95 16.02 -18.71
N TRP A 553 -7.26 16.66 -19.84
CA TRP A 553 -8.61 16.66 -20.41
C TRP A 553 -9.08 15.24 -20.74
N VAL A 554 -8.26 14.44 -21.44
CA VAL A 554 -8.59 13.05 -21.78
C VAL A 554 -8.83 12.22 -20.52
N CYS A 555 -7.94 12.33 -19.53
CA CYS A 555 -8.07 11.59 -18.27
C CYS A 555 -9.36 11.99 -17.51
N LEU A 556 -9.66 13.29 -17.39
CA LEU A 556 -10.85 13.76 -16.69
C LEU A 556 -12.16 13.45 -17.47
N MET A 557 -12.12 13.49 -18.80
CA MET A 557 -13.25 13.13 -19.66
C MET A 557 -13.59 11.64 -19.63
N SER A 558 -12.58 10.78 -19.48
CA SER A 558 -12.78 9.33 -19.46
C SER A 558 -13.76 8.91 -18.36
N THR A 559 -13.78 9.64 -17.23
CA THR A 559 -14.77 9.49 -16.16
C THR A 559 -16.19 9.70 -16.65
N ARG A 560 -16.45 10.74 -17.46
CA ARG A 560 -17.81 11.03 -17.96
C ARG A 560 -18.29 9.94 -18.92
N PHE A 561 -17.42 9.42 -19.77
CA PHE A 561 -17.74 8.31 -20.68
C PHE A 561 -18.06 7.01 -19.94
N ILE A 562 -17.29 6.69 -18.88
CA ILE A 562 -17.52 5.48 -18.10
C ILE A 562 -18.76 5.64 -17.20
N CYS A 563 -18.97 6.82 -16.61
CA CYS A 563 -20.15 7.11 -15.79
C CYS A 563 -21.44 7.05 -16.60
N LEU A 564 -21.50 7.60 -17.81
CA LEU A 564 -22.69 7.60 -18.68
C LEU A 564 -23.25 6.19 -18.98
N HIS A 565 -22.40 5.15 -18.92
CA HIS A 565 -22.77 3.77 -19.20
C HIS A 565 -22.83 2.89 -17.95
N THR A 566 -22.83 3.48 -16.74
CA THR A 566 -22.88 2.74 -15.48
C THR A 566 -24.05 3.20 -14.60
N PRO A 567 -24.53 2.36 -13.66
CA PRO A 567 -25.57 2.74 -12.68
C PRO A 567 -25.18 3.95 -11.80
N TYR A 568 -23.91 4.36 -11.82
CA TYR A 568 -23.32 5.43 -11.01
C TYR A 568 -24.05 6.77 -11.16
N CYS A 569 -24.45 7.11 -12.39
CA CYS A 569 -25.19 8.34 -12.68
C CYS A 569 -26.54 8.41 -11.96
N ASN A 570 -27.17 7.27 -11.70
CA ASN A 570 -28.52 7.21 -11.13
C ASN A 570 -28.51 7.21 -9.59
N SER A 571 -27.43 6.73 -8.96
CA SER A 571 -27.34 6.60 -7.49
C SER A 571 -26.65 7.78 -6.80
N ALA A 572 -25.78 8.52 -7.51
CA ALA A 572 -25.10 9.71 -7.00
C ALA A 572 -24.94 10.77 -8.11
N PRO A 573 -26.04 11.35 -8.61
CA PRO A 573 -26.01 12.30 -9.73
C PRO A 573 -25.07 13.49 -9.46
N GLU A 574 -24.99 13.94 -8.21
CA GLU A 574 -24.14 15.05 -7.76
C GLU A 574 -22.63 14.80 -7.89
N ALA A 575 -22.19 13.54 -7.99
CA ALA A 575 -20.79 13.19 -8.17
C ALA A 575 -20.39 13.14 -9.67
N VAL A 576 -21.38 13.02 -10.56
CA VAL A 576 -21.21 12.89 -12.02
C VAL A 576 -21.48 14.20 -12.77
N THR A 577 -22.44 15.00 -12.32
CA THR A 577 -22.74 16.35 -12.87
C THR A 577 -21.62 17.31 -12.60
#